data_AF-A0A088EZM7-F1
#
_entry.id   AF-A0A088EZM7-F1
#
_cell.length_a   1.000
_cell.length_b   1.000
_cell.length_c   1.000
_cell.angle_alpha   90.00
_cell.angle_beta   90.00
_cell.angle_gamma   90.00
#
_symmetry.space_group_name_H-M   'P 1'
#
loop_
_entity.id
_entity.type
_entity.pdbx_description
1 polymer ?
#
loop_
_entity_poly.entity_id
_entity_poly.type
_entity_poly.pdbx_seq_one_letter_code
_entity_poly.pdbx_strand_id
1 'polypeptide(L)'
;MTEKQVKQRWVDIKKTITARPLLAYLTGIPYNEWNQYMSSFPSASEINRIYDNIRDDRTQKTKRIKDELQNIVGYREAKQFSKKIGVSDSTIREIIEEKKLVAGYSIINRLEVFINVINPTFELSIENPLSKEIIVKDEFEEIINDVRNISNSLLRESFELTDVAKNMKAKLDWHKEISHPAKGIDYTIERLKEVREKISLIYETYIENK
;
A
#
# COMPACT_ATOMS: atom_id res chain seq x y z
N MET A 1 -23.74 14.39 -10.81
CA MET A 1 -22.40 14.91 -10.49
C MET A 1 -22.28 16.33 -11.01
N THR A 2 -21.59 17.21 -10.30
CA THR A 2 -21.25 18.55 -10.78
C THR A 2 -20.10 18.49 -11.79
N GLU A 3 -19.94 19.52 -12.60
CA GLU A 3 -18.84 19.61 -13.58
C GLU A 3 -17.46 19.48 -12.90
N LYS A 4 -17.30 20.06 -11.71
CA LYS A 4 -16.09 19.94 -10.88
C LYS A 4 -15.80 18.48 -10.49
N GLN A 5 -16.83 17.71 -10.13
CA GLN A 5 -16.68 16.29 -9.79
C GLN A 5 -16.28 15.45 -11.00
N VAL A 6 -16.84 15.75 -12.18
CA VAL A 6 -16.49 15.06 -13.44
C VAL A 6 -15.04 15.36 -13.84
N LYS A 7 -14.60 16.61 -13.74
CA LYS A 7 -13.20 16.99 -14.02
C LYS A 7 -12.23 16.31 -13.06
N GLN A 8 -12.55 16.27 -11.76
CA GLN A 8 -11.71 15.57 -10.79
C GLN A 8 -11.61 14.07 -11.09
N ARG A 9 -12.74 13.42 -11.42
CA ARG A 9 -12.76 12.02 -11.83
C ARG A 9 -11.85 11.76 -13.02
N TRP A 10 -11.83 12.65 -14.01
CA TRP A 10 -10.93 12.53 -15.15
C TRP A 10 -9.44 12.64 -14.77
N VAL A 11 -9.10 13.53 -13.84
CA VAL A 11 -7.73 13.63 -13.30
C VAL A 11 -7.30 12.31 -12.64
N ASP A 12 -8.19 11.68 -11.87
CA ASP A 12 -7.89 10.42 -11.19
C ASP A 12 -7.79 9.25 -12.18
N ILE A 13 -8.65 9.23 -13.20
CA ILE A 13 -8.57 8.27 -14.31
C ILE A 13 -7.24 8.40 -15.03
N LYS A 14 -6.84 9.62 -15.44
CA LYS A 14 -5.55 9.89 -16.11
C LYS A 14 -4.38 9.32 -15.32
N LYS A 15 -4.30 9.61 -14.02
CA LYS A 15 -3.26 9.04 -13.15
C LYS A 15 -3.25 7.51 -13.18
N THR A 16 -4.43 6.90 -13.18
CA THR A 16 -4.59 5.44 -13.14
C THR A 16 -4.14 4.77 -14.44
N ILE A 17 -4.55 5.27 -15.59
CA ILE A 17 -4.25 4.71 -16.92
C ILE A 17 -2.83 5.05 -17.38
N THR A 18 -2.27 6.21 -17.01
CA THR A 18 -0.85 6.51 -17.29
C THR A 18 0.08 5.56 -16.53
N ALA A 19 -0.28 5.19 -15.30
CA ALA A 19 0.48 4.19 -14.53
C ALA A 19 0.29 2.75 -15.04
N ARG A 20 -0.72 2.50 -15.90
CA ARG A 20 -1.10 1.16 -16.39
C ARG A 20 -1.46 1.25 -17.88
N PRO A 21 -0.47 1.32 -18.79
CA PRO A 21 -0.73 1.60 -20.19
C PRO A 21 -1.68 0.60 -20.88
N LEU A 22 -1.64 -0.68 -20.50
CA LEU A 22 -2.56 -1.68 -21.06
C LEU A 22 -4.01 -1.51 -20.54
N LEU A 23 -4.19 -0.95 -19.33
CA LEU A 23 -5.51 -0.62 -18.82
C LEU A 23 -6.18 0.48 -19.68
N ALA A 24 -5.40 1.39 -20.27
CA ALA A 24 -5.93 2.34 -21.24
C ALA A 24 -6.59 1.65 -22.44
N TYR A 25 -5.99 0.56 -22.91
CA TYR A 25 -6.56 -0.25 -23.98
C TYR A 25 -7.84 -0.96 -23.53
N LEU A 26 -7.83 -1.60 -22.35
CA LEU A 26 -9.01 -2.27 -21.79
C LEU A 26 -10.19 -1.33 -21.53
N THR A 27 -9.90 -0.07 -21.19
CA THR A 27 -10.94 0.94 -21.00
C THR A 27 -11.55 1.43 -22.32
N GLY A 28 -11.03 0.98 -23.46
CA GLY A 28 -11.55 1.29 -24.79
C GLY A 28 -11.16 2.68 -25.25
N ILE A 29 -9.99 3.19 -24.86
CA ILE A 29 -9.40 4.40 -25.45
C ILE A 29 -8.61 3.96 -26.70
N PRO A 30 -9.00 4.40 -27.91
CA PRO A 30 -8.27 4.08 -29.12
C PRO A 30 -6.83 4.64 -29.07
N TYR A 31 -5.85 3.84 -29.51
CA TYR A 31 -4.44 4.24 -29.48
C TYR A 31 -4.17 5.54 -30.27
N ASN A 32 -4.83 5.70 -31.42
CA ASN A 32 -4.75 6.90 -32.26
C ASN A 32 -5.33 8.15 -31.58
N GLU A 33 -6.23 8.00 -30.61
CA GLU A 33 -6.86 9.11 -29.89
C GLU A 33 -6.20 9.39 -28.54
N TRP A 34 -5.20 8.59 -28.12
CA TRP A 34 -4.56 8.70 -26.81
C TRP A 34 -4.13 10.13 -26.46
N ASN A 35 -3.41 10.79 -27.38
CA ASN A 35 -2.93 12.16 -27.17
C ASN A 35 -4.08 13.17 -26.98
N GLN A 36 -5.20 12.95 -27.66
CA GLN A 36 -6.39 13.79 -27.51
C GLN A 36 -7.02 13.61 -26.13
N TYR A 37 -7.19 12.36 -25.67
CA TYR A 37 -7.66 12.10 -24.31
C TYR A 37 -6.70 12.68 -23.26
N MET A 38 -5.39 12.52 -23.45
CA MET A 38 -4.40 13.00 -22.50
C MET A 38 -4.32 14.53 -22.39
N SER A 39 -4.56 15.25 -23.49
CA SER A 39 -4.50 16.71 -23.53
C SER A 39 -5.84 17.43 -23.26
N SER A 40 -6.97 16.71 -23.34
CA SER A 40 -8.31 17.32 -23.23
C SER A 40 -9.16 16.74 -22.09
N PHE A 41 -10.40 17.23 -21.98
CA PHE A 41 -11.47 16.69 -21.14
C PHE A 41 -12.56 16.10 -22.04
N PRO A 42 -12.71 14.76 -22.07
CA PRO A 42 -13.82 14.12 -22.78
C PRO A 42 -15.18 14.53 -22.21
N SER A 43 -16.25 14.13 -22.90
CA SER A 43 -17.61 14.34 -22.39
C SER A 43 -17.82 13.63 -21.05
N ALA A 44 -18.76 14.11 -20.24
CA ALA A 44 -19.08 13.47 -18.95
C ALA A 44 -19.51 11.99 -19.12
N SER A 45 -20.20 11.66 -20.22
CA SER A 45 -20.58 10.29 -20.56
C SER A 45 -19.33 9.42 -20.77
N GLU A 46 -18.35 9.94 -21.51
CA GLU A 46 -17.13 9.20 -21.83
C GLU A 46 -16.25 8.98 -20.59
N ILE A 47 -16.13 10.01 -19.75
CA ILE A 47 -15.44 9.91 -18.45
C ILE A 47 -16.08 8.84 -17.57
N ASN A 48 -17.41 8.76 -17.55
CA ASN A 48 -18.12 7.74 -16.76
C ASN A 48 -17.96 6.33 -17.35
N ARG A 49 -18.05 6.18 -18.67
CA ARG A 49 -17.79 4.90 -19.36
C ARG A 49 -16.41 4.35 -18.99
N ILE A 50 -15.37 5.17 -19.06
CA ILE A 50 -14.00 4.78 -18.69
C ILE A 50 -13.90 4.45 -17.20
N TYR A 51 -14.54 5.25 -16.35
CA TYR A 51 -14.56 5.01 -14.91
C TYR A 51 -15.19 3.66 -14.56
N ASP A 52 -16.32 3.32 -15.19
CA ASP A 52 -17.04 2.08 -14.97
C ASP A 52 -16.21 0.89 -15.49
N ASN A 53 -15.56 1.01 -16.64
CA ASN A 53 -14.63 -0.01 -17.14
C ASN A 53 -13.46 -0.27 -16.17
N ILE A 54 -12.88 0.78 -15.57
CA ILE A 54 -11.84 0.63 -14.52
C ILE A 54 -12.40 -0.06 -13.28
N ARG A 55 -13.63 0.27 -12.90
CA ARG A 55 -14.30 -0.34 -11.75
C ARG A 55 -14.58 -1.83 -12.00
N ASP A 56 -15.00 -2.19 -13.21
CA ASP A 56 -15.27 -3.57 -13.59
C ASP A 56 -13.99 -4.40 -13.61
N ASP A 57 -12.89 -3.88 -14.17
CA ASP A 57 -11.57 -4.51 -14.10
C ASP A 57 -11.16 -4.79 -12.64
N ARG A 58 -11.27 -3.77 -11.77
CA ARG A 58 -10.98 -3.93 -10.34
C ARG A 58 -11.89 -4.95 -9.66
N THR A 59 -13.16 -5.01 -10.05
CA THR A 59 -14.13 -5.97 -9.51
C THR A 59 -13.74 -7.39 -9.89
N GLN A 60 -13.40 -7.62 -11.16
CA GLN A 60 -12.95 -8.93 -11.66
C GLN A 60 -11.66 -9.38 -10.97
N LYS A 61 -10.69 -8.48 -10.80
CA LYS A 61 -9.42 -8.77 -10.08
C LYS A 61 -9.65 -9.05 -8.60
N THR A 62 -10.49 -8.25 -7.94
CA THR A 62 -10.85 -8.46 -6.52
C THR A 62 -11.51 -9.83 -6.34
N LYS A 63 -12.37 -10.24 -7.28
CA LYS A 63 -13.00 -11.56 -7.28
C LYS A 63 -11.97 -12.69 -7.46
N ARG A 64 -11.08 -12.61 -8.45
CA ARG A 64 -10.01 -13.61 -8.64
C ARG A 64 -9.14 -13.76 -7.40
N ILE A 65 -8.74 -12.63 -6.80
CA ILE A 65 -7.98 -12.61 -5.54
C ILE A 65 -8.77 -13.30 -4.42
N LYS A 66 -10.06 -12.99 -4.26
CA LYS A 66 -10.90 -13.61 -3.25
C LYS A 66 -10.92 -15.12 -3.41
N ASP A 67 -11.16 -15.61 -4.62
CA ASP A 67 -11.28 -17.05 -4.90
C ASP A 67 -9.99 -17.79 -4.53
N GLU A 68 -8.82 -17.21 -4.83
CA GLU A 68 -7.53 -17.77 -4.40
C GLU A 68 -7.25 -17.63 -2.90
N LEU A 69 -7.58 -16.48 -2.30
CA LEU A 69 -7.43 -16.28 -0.86
C LEU A 69 -8.29 -17.27 -0.08
N GLN A 70 -9.47 -17.65 -0.56
CA GLN A 70 -10.30 -18.67 0.10
C GLN A 70 -9.62 -20.05 0.11
N ASN A 71 -8.81 -20.36 -0.92
CA ASN A 71 -8.07 -21.61 -1.00
C ASN A 71 -6.81 -21.62 -0.12
N ILE A 72 -6.16 -20.45 0.02
CA ILE A 72 -4.94 -20.28 0.82
C ILE A 72 -5.25 -20.06 2.30
N VAL A 73 -6.35 -19.38 2.63
CA VAL A 73 -6.59 -18.79 3.95
C VAL A 73 -7.67 -19.57 4.70
N GLY A 74 -7.25 -20.40 5.65
CA GLY A 74 -8.10 -20.70 6.80
C GLY A 74 -8.34 -19.40 7.60
N TYR A 75 -9.58 -19.11 8.00
CA TYR A 75 -9.99 -17.85 8.68
C TYR A 75 -9.10 -17.40 9.86
N ARG A 76 -8.31 -18.32 10.44
CA ARG A 76 -7.39 -18.11 11.56
C ARG A 76 -6.04 -17.48 11.18
N GLU A 77 -5.64 -17.52 9.91
CA GLU A 77 -4.30 -17.11 9.46
C GLU A 77 -4.24 -15.67 8.90
N ALA A 78 -5.38 -15.01 8.72
CA ALA A 78 -5.48 -13.67 8.12
C ALA A 78 -4.60 -12.60 8.82
N LYS A 79 -4.40 -12.70 10.15
CA LYS A 79 -3.50 -11.80 10.90
C LYS A 79 -2.01 -12.03 10.58
N GLN A 80 -1.62 -13.27 10.30
CA GLN A 80 -0.24 -13.56 9.91
C GLN A 80 0.00 -13.07 8.48
N PHE A 81 -0.97 -13.26 7.60
CA PHE A 81 -0.90 -12.79 6.22
C PHE A 81 -0.98 -11.27 6.09
N SER A 82 -1.75 -10.56 6.93
CA SER A 82 -1.83 -9.11 6.88
C SER A 82 -0.47 -8.43 7.07
N LYS A 83 0.36 -8.99 7.97
CA LYS A 83 1.74 -8.53 8.14
C LYS A 83 2.58 -8.85 6.89
N LYS A 84 2.44 -10.06 6.33
CA LYS A 84 3.19 -10.55 5.13
C LYS A 84 2.93 -9.75 3.86
N ILE A 85 1.68 -9.33 3.67
CA ILE A 85 1.21 -8.67 2.44
C ILE A 85 1.35 -7.14 2.54
N GLY A 86 1.39 -6.60 3.76
CA GLY A 86 1.25 -5.17 4.01
C GLY A 86 -0.15 -4.65 3.65
N VAL A 87 -1.18 -5.50 3.80
CA VAL A 87 -2.60 -5.15 3.63
C VAL A 87 -3.30 -5.46 4.95
N SER A 88 -4.18 -4.57 5.41
CA SER A 88 -4.82 -4.74 6.71
C SER A 88 -5.65 -6.04 6.77
N ASP A 89 -5.59 -6.71 7.93
CA ASP A 89 -6.39 -7.91 8.23
C ASP A 89 -7.89 -7.67 7.98
N SER A 90 -8.39 -6.47 8.33
CA SER A 90 -9.76 -6.05 8.02
C SER A 90 -10.06 -6.04 6.52
N THR A 91 -9.16 -5.50 5.70
CA THR A 91 -9.33 -5.43 4.25
C THR A 91 -9.34 -6.83 3.64
N ILE A 92 -8.45 -7.72 4.09
CA ILE A 92 -8.39 -9.10 3.62
C ILE A 92 -9.70 -9.83 3.96
N ARG A 93 -10.18 -9.71 5.21
CA ARG A 93 -11.48 -10.29 5.61
C ARG A 93 -12.64 -9.73 4.81
N GLU A 94 -12.70 -8.42 4.62
CA GLU A 94 -13.77 -7.79 3.83
C GLU A 94 -13.80 -8.29 2.38
N ILE A 95 -12.65 -8.58 1.77
CA ILE A 95 -12.57 -9.18 0.43
C ILE A 95 -13.11 -10.62 0.46
N ILE A 96 -12.62 -11.45 1.39
CA ILE A 96 -13.02 -12.87 1.54
C ILE A 96 -14.53 -13.00 1.80
N GLU A 97 -15.08 -12.12 2.64
CA GLU A 97 -16.50 -12.07 3.03
C GLU A 97 -17.39 -11.31 2.02
N GLU A 98 -16.84 -10.90 0.87
CA GLU A 98 -17.54 -10.14 -0.17
C GLU A 98 -18.11 -8.77 0.28
N LYS A 99 -17.72 -8.28 1.45
CA LYS A 99 -18.06 -6.93 1.91
C LYS A 99 -17.34 -5.84 1.12
N LYS A 100 -16.18 -6.17 0.53
CA LYS A 100 -15.37 -5.28 -0.32
C LYS A 100 -15.24 -5.86 -1.72
N LEU A 101 -16.21 -5.52 -2.57
CA LEU A 101 -16.27 -5.98 -3.96
C LEU A 101 -15.24 -5.31 -4.89
N VAL A 102 -14.73 -4.13 -4.51
CA VAL A 102 -13.83 -3.33 -5.37
C VAL A 102 -12.63 -2.83 -4.57
N ALA A 103 -11.55 -3.62 -4.54
CA ALA A 103 -10.29 -3.21 -3.92
C ALA A 103 -9.54 -2.19 -4.79
N GLY A 104 -8.74 -1.31 -4.17
CA GLY A 104 -7.86 -0.38 -4.90
C GLY A 104 -6.71 -1.14 -5.57
N TYR A 105 -6.14 -0.60 -6.65
CA TYR A 105 -5.05 -1.29 -7.35
C TYR A 105 -3.81 -1.52 -6.47
N SER A 106 -3.52 -0.67 -5.49
CA SER A 106 -2.42 -0.92 -4.55
C SER A 106 -2.63 -2.20 -3.73
N ILE A 107 -3.87 -2.44 -3.29
CA ILE A 107 -4.27 -3.65 -2.56
C ILE A 107 -4.26 -4.86 -3.50
N ILE A 108 -4.82 -4.72 -4.70
CA ILE A 108 -4.84 -5.77 -5.74
C ILE A 108 -3.41 -6.21 -6.05
N ASN A 109 -2.52 -5.27 -6.40
CA ASN A 109 -1.13 -5.55 -6.76
C ASN A 109 -0.40 -6.34 -5.66
N ARG A 110 -0.52 -5.91 -4.40
CA ARG A 110 0.10 -6.58 -3.24
C ARG A 110 -0.44 -8.01 -3.04
N LEU A 111 -1.75 -8.18 -3.14
CA LEU A 111 -2.39 -9.49 -2.99
C LEU A 111 -2.04 -10.42 -4.14
N GLU A 112 -2.04 -9.96 -5.39
CA GLU A 112 -1.69 -10.78 -6.55
C GLU A 112 -0.26 -11.31 -6.46
N VAL A 113 0.71 -10.45 -6.13
CA VAL A 113 2.12 -10.87 -5.99
C VAL A 113 2.27 -11.84 -4.84
N PHE A 114 1.62 -11.58 -3.70
CA PHE A 114 1.65 -12.51 -2.57
C PHE A 114 1.05 -13.88 -2.92
N ILE A 115 -0.11 -13.89 -3.60
CA ILE A 115 -0.76 -15.12 -4.04
C ILE A 115 0.13 -15.85 -5.04
N ASN A 116 0.75 -15.15 -5.99
CA ASN A 116 1.67 -15.75 -6.95
C ASN A 116 2.91 -16.38 -6.28
N VAL A 117 3.40 -15.78 -5.20
CA VAL A 117 4.53 -16.33 -4.42
C VAL A 117 4.14 -17.64 -3.73
N ILE A 118 2.91 -17.75 -3.23
CA ILE A 118 2.42 -18.98 -2.56
C ILE A 118 1.92 -20.02 -3.56
N ASN A 119 1.26 -19.56 -4.62
CA ASN A 119 0.69 -20.34 -5.69
C ASN A 119 1.27 -19.86 -7.04
N PRO A 120 2.40 -20.42 -7.49
CA PRO A 120 3.06 -20.00 -8.72
C PRO A 120 2.21 -20.14 -9.99
N THR A 121 1.12 -20.91 -9.97
CA THR A 121 0.20 -21.03 -11.10
C THR A 121 -0.78 -19.86 -11.19
N PHE A 122 -0.86 -19.01 -10.17
CA PHE A 122 -1.68 -17.80 -10.23
C PHE A 122 -1.02 -16.75 -11.12
N GLU A 123 -1.66 -16.45 -12.26
CA GLU A 123 -1.15 -15.46 -13.21
C GLU A 123 -1.39 -14.02 -12.72
N LEU A 124 -0.30 -13.25 -12.65
CA LEU A 124 -0.33 -11.82 -12.33
C LEU A 124 -1.03 -11.04 -13.44
N SER A 125 -1.74 -9.97 -13.06
CA SER A 125 -2.37 -9.07 -14.02
C SER A 125 -1.33 -8.39 -14.91
N ILE A 126 -1.45 -8.57 -16.22
CA ILE A 126 -0.50 -8.05 -17.22
C ILE A 126 -0.49 -6.51 -17.32
N GLU A 127 -1.54 -5.85 -16.83
CA GLU A 127 -1.77 -4.41 -16.99
C GLU A 127 -0.68 -3.52 -16.35
N ASN A 128 0.10 -4.11 -15.45
CA ASN A 128 1.16 -3.48 -14.70
C ASN A 128 2.34 -4.46 -14.65
N PRO A 129 3.61 -4.01 -14.77
CA PRO A 129 4.75 -4.87 -14.50
C PRO A 129 4.75 -5.22 -13.00
N LEU A 130 3.96 -6.21 -12.62
CA LEU A 130 3.93 -6.77 -11.29
C LEU A 130 5.06 -7.78 -11.18
N SER A 131 5.95 -7.56 -10.23
CA SER A 131 6.98 -8.53 -9.91
C SER A 131 7.26 -8.50 -8.42
N LYS A 132 7.77 -9.62 -7.90
CA LYS A 132 8.21 -9.71 -6.51
C LYS A 132 9.32 -8.69 -6.22
N GLU A 133 10.20 -8.43 -7.19
CA GLU A 133 11.32 -7.50 -7.06
C GLU A 133 10.84 -6.07 -6.86
N ILE A 134 9.78 -5.65 -7.56
CA ILE A 134 9.20 -4.32 -7.42
C ILE A 134 8.59 -4.15 -6.03
N ILE A 135 7.81 -5.12 -5.56
CA ILE A 135 7.23 -5.07 -4.20
C ILE A 135 8.32 -5.06 -3.13
N VAL A 136 9.30 -5.96 -3.23
CA VAL A 136 10.42 -6.06 -2.27
C VAL A 136 11.22 -4.76 -2.24
N LYS A 137 11.45 -4.13 -3.39
CA LYS A 137 12.12 -2.83 -3.48
C LYS A 137 11.32 -1.74 -2.76
N ASP A 138 10.03 -1.61 -3.04
CA ASP A 138 9.17 -0.60 -2.42
C ASP A 138 9.12 -0.79 -0.89
N GLU A 139 8.97 -2.02 -0.41
CA GLU A 139 8.97 -2.34 1.02
C GLU A 139 10.32 -2.02 1.70
N PHE A 140 11.45 -2.32 1.05
CA PHE A 140 12.76 -1.95 1.58
C PHE A 140 13.00 -0.45 1.60
N GLU A 141 12.50 0.30 0.62
CA GLU A 141 12.55 1.77 0.64
C GLU A 141 11.77 2.34 1.83
N GLU A 142 10.59 1.79 2.15
CA GLU A 142 9.84 2.14 3.35
C GLU A 142 10.63 1.81 4.63
N ILE A 143 11.22 0.62 4.73
CA ILE A 143 12.06 0.21 5.87
C ILE A 143 13.26 1.14 6.05
N ILE A 144 13.95 1.50 4.96
CA ILE A 144 15.09 2.43 5.00
C ILE A 144 14.65 3.79 5.55
N ASN A 145 13.48 4.28 5.15
CA ASN A 145 12.92 5.52 5.67
C ASN A 145 12.53 5.41 7.15
N ASP A 146 11.95 4.28 7.58
CA ASP A 146 11.66 4.01 8.99
C ASP A 146 12.95 4.03 9.85
N VAL A 147 14.02 3.37 9.39
CA VAL A 147 15.34 3.38 10.04
C VAL A 147 15.92 4.79 10.13
N ARG A 148 15.84 5.59 9.06
CA ARG A 148 16.31 6.99 9.08
C ARG A 148 15.53 7.83 10.08
N ASN A 149 14.21 7.68 10.14
CA ASN A 149 13.35 8.39 11.08
C ASN A 149 13.64 8.01 12.54
N ILE A 150 13.92 6.73 12.78
CA ILE A 150 14.36 6.21 14.08
C ILE A 150 15.71 6.82 14.47
N SER A 151 16.69 6.83 13.56
CA SER A 151 17.99 7.44 13.79
C SER A 151 17.88 8.92 14.13
N ASN A 152 17.04 9.67 13.42
CA ASN A 152 16.80 11.08 13.71
C ASN A 152 16.12 11.28 15.07
N SER A 153 15.23 10.36 15.46
CA SER A 153 14.59 10.39 16.78
C SER A 153 15.64 10.18 17.88
N LEU A 154 16.51 9.18 17.76
CA LEU A 154 17.62 8.96 18.69
C LEU A 154 18.57 10.16 18.80
N LEU A 155 18.88 10.80 17.67
CA LEU A 155 19.69 12.02 17.67
C LEU A 155 18.99 13.14 18.46
N ARG A 156 17.68 13.34 18.24
CA ARG A 156 16.89 14.31 19.00
C ARG A 156 16.90 13.99 20.50
N GLU A 157 16.67 12.73 20.89
CA GLU A 157 16.73 12.31 22.29
C GLU A 157 18.09 12.65 22.93
N SER A 158 19.20 12.51 22.20
CA SER A 158 20.53 12.86 22.73
C SER A 158 20.70 14.36 22.99
N PHE A 159 20.11 15.22 22.16
CA PHE A 159 20.05 16.66 22.41
C PHE A 159 19.17 16.98 23.62
N GLU A 160 18.06 16.26 23.81
CA GLU A 160 17.21 16.43 24.99
C GLU A 160 17.93 16.05 26.28
N LEU A 161 18.68 14.95 26.29
CA LEU A 161 19.52 14.57 27.44
C LEU A 161 20.57 15.64 27.76
N THR A 162 21.19 16.22 26.72
CA THR A 162 22.16 17.32 26.89
C THR A 162 21.50 18.56 27.52
N ASP A 163 20.29 18.89 27.09
CA ASP A 163 19.51 20.01 27.61
C ASP A 163 19.10 19.80 29.08
N VAL A 164 18.63 18.60 29.42
CA VAL A 164 18.31 18.22 30.81
C VAL A 164 19.56 18.28 31.69
N ALA A 165 20.69 17.77 31.22
CA ALA A 165 21.96 17.80 31.97
C ALA A 165 22.45 19.24 32.22
N LYS A 166 22.29 20.14 31.24
CA LYS A 166 22.69 21.56 31.38
C LYS A 166 21.77 22.34 32.31
N ASN A 167 20.47 22.12 32.19
CA ASN A 167 19.47 22.96 32.85
C ASN A 167 18.96 22.38 34.16
N MET A 168 19.19 21.09 34.44
CA MET A 168 18.73 20.37 35.63
C MET A 168 17.22 20.55 35.89
N LYS A 169 16.43 20.65 34.82
CA LYS A 169 14.99 20.86 34.86
C LYS A 169 14.28 19.72 34.16
N ALA A 170 13.24 19.21 34.81
CA ALA A 170 12.32 18.27 34.20
C ALA A 170 11.58 18.93 33.03
N LYS A 171 11.52 18.26 31.88
CA LYS A 171 10.65 18.68 30.79
C LYS A 171 9.23 18.19 31.07
N LEU A 172 8.26 19.03 30.68
CA LEU A 172 6.86 18.65 30.67
C LEU A 172 6.47 18.17 29.27
N ASP A 173 5.60 17.18 29.20
CA ASP A 173 4.98 16.75 27.95
C ASP A 173 3.81 17.69 27.56
N TRP A 174 3.13 17.35 26.47
CA TRP A 174 1.97 18.05 25.93
C TRP A 174 0.74 18.02 26.87
N HIS A 175 0.73 17.13 27.86
CA HIS A 175 -0.25 17.07 28.94
C HIS A 175 0.21 17.80 30.21
N LYS A 176 1.37 18.46 30.18
CA LYS A 176 2.01 19.15 31.31
C LYS A 176 2.46 18.18 32.41
N GLU A 177 2.69 16.92 32.08
CA GLU A 177 3.26 15.92 33.01
C GLU A 177 4.78 15.83 32.84
N ILE A 178 5.49 15.44 33.91
CA ILE A 178 6.94 15.23 33.83
C ILE A 178 7.24 14.11 32.85
N SER A 179 7.92 14.45 31.76
CA SER A 179 8.39 13.50 30.77
C SER A 179 9.75 12.97 31.18
N HIS A 180 9.84 11.66 31.42
CA HIS A 180 11.12 11.01 31.65
C HIS A 180 11.82 10.80 30.30
N PRO A 181 13.07 11.25 30.10
CA PRO A 181 13.78 11.13 28.81
C PRO A 181 13.87 9.69 28.29
N ALA A 182 13.87 8.70 29.19
CA ALA A 182 13.85 7.29 28.79
C ALA A 182 12.60 6.89 27.98
N LYS A 183 11.45 7.56 28.14
CA LYS A 183 10.22 7.24 27.37
C LYS A 183 10.44 7.34 25.86
N GLY A 184 11.21 8.34 25.40
CA GLY A 184 11.54 8.50 23.98
C GLY A 184 12.47 7.40 23.45
N ILE A 185 13.40 6.94 24.29
CA ILE A 185 14.29 5.81 24.01
C ILE A 185 13.47 4.51 23.93
N ASP A 186 12.60 4.25 24.91
CA ASP A 186 11.75 3.05 24.94
C ASP A 186 10.85 2.97 23.69
N TYR A 187 10.21 4.09 23.34
CA TYR A 187 9.42 4.18 22.10
C TYR A 187 10.25 3.87 20.85
N THR A 188 11.49 4.36 20.79
CA THR A 188 12.40 4.10 19.67
C THR A 188 12.79 2.62 19.60
N ILE A 189 13.05 1.97 20.75
CA ILE A 189 13.35 0.54 20.83
C ILE A 189 12.19 -0.30 20.29
N GLU A 190 10.95 0.02 20.67
CA GLU A 190 9.78 -0.69 20.14
C GLU A 190 9.66 -0.55 18.63
N ARG A 191 9.86 0.65 18.08
CA ARG A 191 9.88 0.85 16.61
C ARG A 191 10.99 0.07 15.91
N LEU A 192 12.16 -0.06 16.53
CA LEU A 192 13.25 -0.89 15.99
C LEU A 192 12.88 -2.38 15.96
N LYS A 193 12.17 -2.88 16.98
CA LYS A 193 11.65 -4.25 16.99
C LYS A 193 10.66 -4.48 15.85
N GLU A 194 9.74 -3.54 15.63
CA GLU A 194 8.80 -3.59 14.50
C GLU A 194 9.52 -3.62 13.15
N VAL A 195 10.52 -2.77 12.94
CA VAL A 195 11.33 -2.76 11.71
C VAL A 195 12.04 -4.10 11.50
N ARG A 196 12.64 -4.66 12.56
CA ARG A 196 13.27 -5.99 12.50
C ARG A 196 12.26 -7.07 12.09
N GLU A 197 11.07 -7.07 12.69
CA GLU A 197 10.00 -8.02 12.33
C GLU A 197 9.62 -7.89 10.85
N LYS A 198 9.44 -6.66 10.34
CA LYS A 198 9.15 -6.41 8.92
C LYS A 198 10.22 -7.00 8.01
N ILE A 199 11.51 -6.75 8.32
CA ILE A 199 12.64 -7.27 7.54
C ILE A 199 12.60 -8.80 7.48
N SER A 200 12.51 -9.47 8.63
CA SER A 200 12.46 -10.94 8.71
C SER A 200 11.31 -11.49 7.87
N LEU A 201 10.15 -10.88 7.99
CA LEU A 201 8.95 -11.35 7.32
C LEU A 201 8.99 -11.15 5.79
N ILE A 202 9.55 -10.03 5.30
CA ILE A 202 9.78 -9.83 3.85
C ILE A 202 10.78 -10.86 3.33
N TYR A 203 11.86 -11.09 4.08
CA TYR A 203 12.90 -12.03 3.70
C TYR A 203 12.34 -13.47 3.61
N GLU A 204 11.64 -13.93 4.63
CA GLU A 204 10.98 -15.24 4.65
C GLU A 204 9.94 -15.39 3.54
N THR A 205 9.15 -14.36 3.26
CA THR A 205 8.03 -14.44 2.31
C THR A 205 8.47 -14.36 0.87
N TYR A 206 9.35 -13.41 0.52
CA TYR A 206 9.66 -13.08 -0.88
C TYR A 206 11.06 -13.49 -1.34
N ILE A 207 11.98 -13.80 -0.42
CA ILE A 207 13.38 -14.09 -0.73
C ILE A 207 13.72 -15.57 -0.47
N GLU A 208 13.39 -16.11 0.71
CA GLU A 208 13.68 -17.50 1.07
C GLU A 208 12.71 -18.50 0.49
N ASN A 209 11.45 -18.10 0.30
CA ASN A 209 10.40 -18.93 -0.26
C ASN A 209 10.78 -19.32 -1.72
N LYS A 210 11.30 -20.53 -1.87
CA LYS A 210 11.71 -21.17 -3.13
C LYS A 210 10.82 -22.36 -3.43
#